data_AF-A0A2D5VD44-F1
#
_entry.id   AF-A0A2D5VD44-F1
#
_cell.length_a   1.000
_cell.length_b   1.000
_cell.length_c   1.000
_cell.angle_alpha   90.00
_cell.angle_beta   90.00
_cell.angle_gamma   90.00
#
_symmetry.space_group_name_H-M   'P 1'
#
loop_
_entity.id
_entity.type
_entity.pdbx_description
1 polymer ?
#
loop_
_entity_poly.entity_id
_entity_poly.type
_entity_poly.pdbx_seq_one_letter_code
_entity_poly.pdbx_strand_id
1 'polypeptide(L)'
;MELLDRFRKICILGAASVASRDGQTAFADMSAAYDALDQEAKGRIVNLNAYHSNLVGTTRVLLKQHEACLHALVGDTAEDGYYGLGMCTECPLRSLPKIHPVTGHPSLFLGRHSFDIPRMSLE
;
A
#
# COMPACT_ATOMS: atom_id res chain seq x y z
N MET A 1 -12.18 -19.62 -14.26
CA MET A 1 -11.90 -20.19 -12.92
C MET A 1 -11.07 -19.15 -12.19
N GLU A 2 -11.69 -18.49 -11.21
CA GLU A 2 -11.21 -17.25 -10.58
C GLU A 2 -9.75 -17.31 -10.16
N LEU A 3 -8.93 -16.43 -10.74
CA LEU A 3 -7.71 -15.97 -10.08
C LEU A 3 -8.17 -15.23 -8.82
N LEU A 4 -8.31 -15.98 -7.71
CA LEU A 4 -8.35 -15.42 -6.37
C LEU A 4 -7.12 -14.50 -6.24
N ASP A 5 -7.34 -13.20 -6.37
CA ASP A 5 -6.35 -12.17 -6.05
C ASP A 5 -5.98 -12.39 -4.57
N ARG A 6 -4.86 -13.11 -4.36
CA ARG A 6 -4.45 -13.63 -3.04
C ARG A 6 -3.84 -12.51 -2.24
N PHE A 7 -4.70 -11.69 -1.65
CA PHE A 7 -4.28 -10.67 -0.70
C PHE A 7 -3.79 -11.27 0.60
N ARG A 8 -2.78 -10.63 1.20
CA ARG A 8 -2.50 -10.81 2.63
C ARG A 8 -3.69 -10.25 3.41
N LYS A 9 -4.39 -11.13 4.12
CA LYS A 9 -5.58 -10.76 4.91
C LYS A 9 -5.21 -10.12 6.24
N ILE A 10 -4.10 -10.58 6.82
CA ILE A 10 -3.62 -10.19 8.15
C ILE A 10 -2.09 -10.07 8.07
N CYS A 11 -1.56 -9.08 8.77
CA CYS A 11 -0.14 -8.95 9.07
C CYS A 11 0.04 -9.05 10.59
N ILE A 12 1.04 -9.80 11.04
CA ILE A 12 1.40 -9.91 12.46
C ILE A 12 2.82 -9.40 12.59
N LEU A 13 3.02 -8.41 13.47
CA LEU A 13 4.33 -7.80 13.74
C LEU A 13 4.75 -8.15 15.17
N GLY A 14 5.94 -8.72 15.32
CA GLY A 14 6.57 -8.98 16.62
C GLY A 14 7.80 -8.09 16.79
N ALA A 15 7.95 -7.46 17.96
CA ALA A 15 9.11 -6.64 18.28
C ALA A 15 10.26 -7.53 18.81
N ALA A 16 11.31 -7.72 18.00
CA ALA A 16 12.53 -8.43 18.44
C ALA A 16 13.44 -7.55 19.32
N SER A 17 13.42 -6.24 19.07
CA SER A 17 14.08 -5.20 19.87
C SER A 17 13.25 -3.92 19.78
N VAL A 18 13.28 -3.10 20.82
CA VAL A 18 12.51 -1.86 20.91
C VAL A 18 13.48 -0.70 21.11
N ALA A 19 13.35 0.34 20.28
CA ALA A 19 14.16 1.54 20.42
C ALA A 19 13.87 2.24 21.77
N SER A 20 14.89 2.84 22.37
CA SER A 20 14.75 3.57 23.64
C SER A 20 13.98 4.90 23.48
N ARG A 21 13.80 5.37 22.24
CA ARG A 21 13.04 6.57 21.89
C ARG A 21 12.45 6.41 20.48
N ASP A 22 11.27 6.99 20.27
CA ASP A 22 10.55 7.00 18.99
C ASP A 22 10.19 5.59 18.47
N GLY A 23 9.91 5.43 17.16
CA GLY A 23 9.62 4.13 16.55
C GLY A 23 8.16 3.65 16.67
N GLN A 24 7.22 4.57 16.87
CA GLN A 24 5.79 4.24 16.96
C GLN A 24 5.26 3.67 15.64
N THR A 25 4.37 2.68 15.73
CA THR A 25 3.56 2.22 14.59
C THR A 25 2.17 2.84 14.70
N ALA A 26 1.77 3.61 13.69
CA ALA A 26 0.43 4.18 13.60
C ALA A 26 -0.44 3.38 12.61
N PHE A 27 -1.73 3.29 12.91
CA PHE A 27 -2.73 2.66 12.06
C PHE A 27 -3.83 3.66 11.72
N ALA A 28 -4.40 3.53 10.53
CA ALA A 28 -5.55 4.32 10.10
C ALA A 28 -6.67 3.37 9.68
N ASP A 29 -7.88 3.63 10.17
CA ASP A 29 -9.07 2.85 9.83
C ASP A 29 -9.64 3.34 8.49
N MET A 30 -9.43 2.54 7.44
CA MET A 30 -9.88 2.86 6.09
C MET A 30 -11.38 2.65 5.87
N SER A 31 -12.05 1.92 6.77
CA SER A 31 -13.52 1.81 6.78
C SER A 31 -14.14 3.08 7.34
N ALA A 32 -13.65 3.56 8.48
CA ALA A 32 -14.07 4.85 9.03
C ALA A 32 -13.75 6.01 8.06
N ALA A 33 -12.60 5.95 7.37
CA ALA A 33 -12.25 6.94 6.35
C ALA A 33 -13.25 6.96 5.17
N TYR A 34 -13.72 5.78 4.74
CA TYR A 34 -14.77 5.70 3.72
C TYR A 34 -16.09 6.27 4.24
N ASP A 35 -16.47 5.94 5.47
CA ASP A 35 -17.73 6.41 6.07
C ASP A 35 -17.79 7.93 6.19
N ALA A 36 -16.65 8.55 6.50
CA ALA A 36 -16.50 10.00 6.62
C ALA A 36 -16.62 10.77 5.29
N LEU A 37 -16.53 10.10 4.13
CA LEU A 37 -16.76 10.75 2.84
C LEU A 37 -18.23 11.16 2.68
N ASP A 38 -18.46 12.32 2.07
CA ASP A 38 -19.80 12.72 1.64
C ASP A 38 -20.30 11.86 0.47
N GLN A 39 -21.58 12.01 0.13
CA GLN A 39 -22.21 11.22 -0.93
C GLN A 39 -21.66 11.53 -2.33
N GLU A 40 -21.25 12.78 -2.56
CA GLU A 40 -20.64 13.18 -3.83
C GLU A 40 -19.31 12.46 -4.04
N ALA A 41 -18.43 12.50 -3.04
CA ALA A 41 -17.15 11.81 -3.04
C ALA A 41 -17.33 10.30 -3.18
N LYS A 42 -18.26 9.70 -2.42
CA LYS A 42 -18.60 8.27 -2.55
C LYS A 42 -19.05 7.92 -3.98
N GLY A 43 -19.93 8.73 -4.57
CA GLY A 43 -20.38 8.57 -5.95
C GLY A 43 -19.26 8.69 -6.98
N ARG A 44 -18.29 9.59 -6.75
CA ARG A 44 -17.13 9.76 -7.62
C ARG A 44 -16.19 8.56 -7.60
N ILE A 45 -15.98 7.93 -6.44
CA ILE A 45 -14.98 6.88 -6.29
C ILE A 45 -15.52 5.45 -6.45
N VAL A 46 -16.85 5.24 -6.41
CA VAL A 46 -17.47 3.90 -6.33
C VAL A 46 -17.03 2.93 -7.41
N ASN A 47 -16.76 3.42 -8.63
CA ASN A 47 -16.37 2.61 -9.80
C ASN A 47 -14.90 2.81 -10.20
N LEU A 48 -14.13 3.54 -9.39
CA LEU A 48 -12.73 3.80 -9.71
C LEU A 48 -11.83 2.64 -9.28
N ASN A 49 -10.75 2.47 -10.02
CA ASN A 49 -9.70 1.50 -9.73
C ASN A 49 -8.34 2.20 -9.74
N ALA A 50 -7.37 1.69 -9.00
CA ALA A 50 -6.01 2.19 -8.99
C ALA A 50 -5.01 1.07 -9.34
N TYR A 51 -3.97 1.41 -10.09
CA TYR A 51 -2.81 0.55 -10.28
C TYR A 51 -1.93 0.58 -9.03
N HIS A 52 -1.46 -0.61 -8.62
CA HIS A 52 -0.53 -0.75 -7.50
C HIS A 52 0.81 -1.34 -7.97
N SER A 53 1.92 -0.76 -7.55
CA SER A 53 3.27 -1.27 -7.86
C SER A 53 4.17 -1.25 -6.62
N ASN A 54 4.81 -2.38 -6.33
CA ASN A 54 5.82 -2.44 -5.28
C ASN A 54 7.06 -1.61 -5.67
N LEU A 55 7.43 -1.62 -6.95
CA LEU A 55 8.51 -0.81 -7.51
C LEU A 55 8.24 0.68 -7.30
N VAL A 56 7.12 1.20 -7.82
CA VAL A 56 6.79 2.63 -7.74
C VAL A 56 6.63 3.08 -6.28
N GLY A 57 5.91 2.32 -5.46
CA GLY A 57 5.69 2.70 -4.06
C GLY A 57 6.93 2.62 -3.17
N THR A 58 7.92 1.80 -3.55
CA THR A 58 9.20 1.71 -2.83
C THR A 58 10.12 2.85 -3.24
N THR A 59 10.31 3.07 -4.56
CA THR A 59 11.23 4.10 -5.08
C THR A 59 10.78 5.53 -4.75
N ARG A 60 9.47 5.81 -4.66
CA ARG A 60 8.94 7.14 -4.27
C ARG A 60 9.37 7.61 -2.88
N VAL A 61 9.76 6.70 -1.97
CA VAL A 61 10.11 7.03 -0.57
C VAL A 61 11.62 7.09 -0.33
N LEU A 62 12.40 6.61 -1.29
CA LEU A 62 13.86 6.55 -1.22
C LEU A 62 14.46 7.85 -1.74
N LEU A 63 14.21 8.97 -1.05
CA LEU A 63 15.10 10.13 -1.19
C LEU A 63 16.53 9.64 -0.93
N LYS A 64 17.51 10.09 -1.73
CA LYS A 64 18.92 9.64 -1.64
C LYS A 64 19.50 9.64 -0.21
N GLN A 65 19.03 10.56 0.63
CA GLN A 65 19.43 10.65 2.04
C GLN A 65 18.97 9.45 2.90
N HIS A 66 17.88 8.78 2.55
CA HIS A 66 17.37 7.61 3.28
C HIS A 66 17.98 6.30 2.78
N GLU A 67 18.49 6.26 1.55
CA GLU A 67 19.19 5.11 0.96
C GLU A 67 20.43 4.72 1.76
N ALA A 68 21.24 5.70 2.21
CA ALA A 68 22.42 5.42 3.03
C ALA A 68 22.07 4.84 4.42
N CYS A 69 20.99 5.33 5.05
CA CYS A 69 20.52 4.84 6.35
C CYS A 69 19.96 3.41 6.23
N LEU A 70 19.17 3.15 5.19
CA LEU A 70 18.66 1.82 4.89
C LEU A 70 19.80 0.84 4.58
N HIS A 71 20.75 1.23 3.73
CA HIS A 71 21.94 0.41 3.44
C HIS A 71 22.73 0.06 4.70
N ALA A 72 22.94 1.02 5.61
CA ALA A 72 23.59 0.76 6.89
C ALA A 72 22.80 -0.22 7.79
N LEU A 73 21.47 -0.25 7.70
CA LEU A 73 20.60 -1.11 8.51
C LEU A 73 20.47 -2.54 7.95
N VAL A 74 20.43 -2.70 6.63
CA VAL A 74 20.14 -4.00 5.99
C VAL A 74 21.27 -4.56 5.11
N GLY A 75 22.32 -3.79 4.84
CA GLY A 75 23.48 -4.18 4.04
C GLY A 75 23.20 -4.36 2.54
N ASP A 76 24.20 -4.88 1.81
CA ASP A 76 24.10 -5.28 0.40
C ASP A 76 23.39 -6.63 0.26
N THR A 77 22.11 -6.73 0.64
CA THR A 77 21.34 -7.94 0.35
C THR A 77 20.79 -7.88 -1.07
N ALA A 78 21.46 -8.56 -2.00
CA ALA A 78 20.93 -8.75 -3.36
C ALA A 78 21.18 -10.17 -3.88
N GLU A 79 20.15 -11.00 -3.79
CA GLU A 79 19.63 -11.70 -4.96
C GLU A 79 18.15 -11.26 -5.08
N ASP A 80 17.73 -10.82 -6.28
CA ASP A 80 16.35 -10.45 -6.65
C ASP A 80 15.74 -9.11 -6.19
N GLY A 81 16.55 -8.10 -5.81
CA GLY A 81 16.07 -6.70 -5.78
C GLY A 81 16.68 -5.81 -4.70
N TYR A 82 16.26 -4.54 -4.69
CA TYR A 82 16.71 -3.53 -3.72
C TYR A 82 16.28 -3.94 -2.31
N TYR A 83 17.24 -4.18 -1.41
CA TYR A 83 17.03 -4.66 -0.04
C TYR A 83 16.26 -5.99 0.08
N GLY A 84 16.38 -6.90 -0.91
CA GLY A 84 15.67 -8.18 -0.90
C GLY A 84 14.14 -8.08 -1.02
N LEU A 85 13.62 -6.92 -1.45
CA LEU A 85 12.17 -6.63 -1.51
C LEU A 85 11.44 -7.23 -2.73
N GLY A 86 12.13 -7.98 -3.61
CA GLY A 86 11.50 -8.70 -4.73
C GLY A 86 10.69 -7.78 -5.66
N MET A 87 11.36 -6.83 -6.32
CA MET A 87 10.67 -5.85 -7.18
C MET A 87 9.97 -6.57 -8.34
N CYS A 88 8.70 -6.22 -8.57
CA CYS A 88 7.89 -6.81 -9.63
C CYS A 88 7.41 -5.72 -10.61
N THR A 89 7.38 -6.04 -11.89
CA THR A 89 6.85 -5.15 -12.94
C THR A 89 5.34 -5.27 -13.08
N GLU A 90 4.71 -6.30 -12.49
CA GLU A 90 3.26 -6.44 -12.48
C GLU A 90 2.62 -5.29 -11.69
N CYS A 91 1.67 -4.62 -12.35
CA CYS A 91 0.91 -3.53 -11.79
C CYS A 91 -0.58 -3.94 -11.71
N PRO A 92 -1.00 -4.71 -10.70
CA PRO A 92 -2.40 -5.09 -10.54
C PRO A 92 -3.30 -3.86 -10.39
N LEU A 93 -4.43 -3.91 -11.10
CA LEU A 93 -5.50 -2.92 -11.04
C LEU A 93 -6.54 -3.35 -9.99
N ARG A 94 -6.85 -2.48 -9.04
CA ARG A 94 -7.73 -2.82 -7.91
C ARG A 94 -8.74 -1.73 -7.63
N SER A 95 -9.92 -2.12 -7.18
CA SER A 95 -10.98 -1.19 -6.81
C SER A 95 -10.53 -0.26 -5.69
N LEU A 96 -10.82 1.04 -5.83
CA LEU A 96 -10.51 2.04 -4.81
C LEU A 96 -11.36 1.83 -3.55
N PRO A 97 -12.70 1.66 -3.63
CA PRO A 97 -13.47 1.10 -2.54
C PRO A 97 -13.43 -0.42 -2.60
N LYS A 98 -13.11 -1.07 -1.47
CA LYS A 98 -13.17 -2.53 -1.33
C LYS A 98 -14.23 -2.92 -0.31
N ILE A 99 -15.05 -3.89 -0.67
CA ILE A 99 -16.07 -4.44 0.23
C ILE A 99 -15.47 -5.56 1.06
N HIS A 100 -15.56 -5.45 2.39
CA HIS A 100 -15.11 -6.51 3.28
C HIS A 100 -16.02 -7.74 3.15
N PRO A 101 -15.48 -8.93 2.84
CA PRO A 101 -16.30 -10.07 2.39
C PRO A 101 -17.19 -10.68 3.48
N VAL A 102 -16.93 -10.40 4.76
CA VAL A 102 -17.73 -10.93 5.89
C VAL A 102 -18.73 -9.90 6.41
N THR A 103 -18.34 -8.63 6.50
CA THR A 103 -19.18 -7.57 7.10
C THR A 103 -19.95 -6.78 6.06
N GLY A 104 -19.59 -6.88 4.78
CA GLY A 104 -20.13 -6.05 3.72
C GLY A 104 -19.69 -4.58 3.80
N HIS A 105 -18.87 -4.21 4.79
CA HIS A 105 -18.51 -2.83 5.02
C HIS A 105 -17.47 -2.35 4.00
N PRO A 106 -17.68 -1.19 3.36
CA PRO A 106 -16.70 -0.62 2.44
C PRO A 106 -15.46 -0.10 3.18
N SER A 107 -14.35 -0.05 2.47
CA SER A 107 -13.08 0.51 2.95
C SER A 107 -12.31 1.12 1.79
N LEU A 108 -11.54 2.16 2.05
CA LEU A 108 -10.61 2.71 1.06
C LEU A 108 -9.39 1.80 0.91
N PHE A 109 -9.16 1.31 -0.29
CA PHE A 109 -8.02 0.47 -0.64
C PHE A 109 -6.95 1.30 -1.35
N LEU A 110 -6.23 2.07 -0.54
CA LEU A 110 -5.18 2.97 -0.98
C LEU A 110 -3.97 2.91 -0.02
N GLY A 111 -2.87 3.47 -0.48
CA GLY A 111 -1.59 3.45 0.23
C GLY A 111 -0.45 3.75 -0.73
N ARG A 112 0.80 3.74 -0.22
CA ARG A 112 2.01 4.19 -0.95
C ARG A 112 2.25 3.51 -2.31
N HIS A 113 1.71 2.32 -2.52
CA HIS A 113 1.88 1.56 -3.77
C HIS A 113 0.88 1.93 -4.85
N SER A 114 -0.21 2.63 -4.51
CA SER A 114 -1.24 3.07 -5.44
C SER A 114 -0.71 4.29 -6.20
N PHE A 115 -0.63 4.24 -7.53
CA PHE A 115 0.13 5.25 -8.27
C PHE A 115 -0.59 5.89 -9.47
N ASP A 116 -1.64 5.27 -9.99
CA ASP A 116 -2.38 5.77 -11.15
C ASP A 116 -3.83 5.28 -11.13
N ILE A 117 -4.77 6.08 -11.65
CA ILE A 117 -6.20 5.75 -11.79
C ILE A 117 -6.53 5.79 -13.28
N PRO A 118 -6.97 4.68 -13.90
CA PRO A 118 -7.28 4.68 -15.32
C PRO A 118 -8.31 5.77 -15.67
N ARG A 119 -8.04 6.48 -16.77
CA ARG A 119 -8.91 7.54 -17.32
C ARG A 119 -9.03 8.80 -16.45
N MET A 120 -8.19 8.96 -15.43
CA MET A 120 -7.97 10.24 -14.78
C MET A 120 -6.62 10.79 -15.25
N SER A 121 -6.62 11.98 -15.86
CA SER A 121 -5.37 12.65 -16.21
C SER A 121 -4.67 13.16 -14.94
N LEU A 122 -3.36 13.01 -14.89
CA LEU A 122 -2.51 13.85 -14.06
C LEU A 122 -2.49 15.24 -14.72
N GLU A 123 -3.22 16.19 -14.16
CA GLU A 123 -2.99 17.61 -14.47
C GLU A 123 -1.65 18.06 -13.88
#